data_AF-N6UME8-F1
#
_entry.id   AF-N6UME8-F1
#
_cell.length_a   1.000
_cell.length_b   1.000
_cell.length_c   1.000
_cell.angle_alpha   90.00
_cell.angle_beta   90.00
_cell.angle_gamma   90.00
#
_symmetry.space_group_name_H-M   'P 1'
#
loop_
_entity.id
_entity.type
_entity.pdbx_description
1 polymer ?
#
loop_
_entity_poly.entity_id
_entity_poly.type
_entity_poly.pdbx_seq_one_letter_code
_entity_poly.pdbx_strand_id
1 'polypeptide(L)'
;MKKHQQHHKKPVINDHSRPLTDERANHRLPWDVPVPLQPSSGIMTDWEGMWLRALTRPPHCRSLQDLQVIYYGLSGLEALQSLRDSNLRALCKVVRHEKHVANDVLYYTGELSTCWYILLSGSVFIDGSMFLPRSR
;
A
#
# COMPACT_ATOMS: atom_id res chain seq x y z
N MET A 1 51.36 -1.90 -7.56
CA MET A 1 51.76 -0.54 -8.04
C MET A 1 51.01 -0.22 -9.32
N LYS A 2 50.64 1.05 -9.46
CA LYS A 2 50.12 1.80 -10.64
C LYS A 2 48.60 1.89 -10.84
N LYS A 3 48.17 3.15 -10.68
CA LYS A 3 46.85 3.77 -10.84
C LYS A 3 46.64 4.21 -12.30
N HIS A 4 45.36 4.36 -12.67
CA HIS A 4 44.74 5.48 -13.42
C HIS A 4 45.41 6.00 -14.71
N GLN A 5 44.64 6.12 -15.81
CA GLN A 5 43.85 7.31 -16.19
C GLN A 5 43.58 7.36 -17.73
N GLN A 6 42.44 7.97 -18.11
CA GLN A 6 42.13 8.73 -19.35
C GLN A 6 41.30 8.09 -20.49
N HIS A 7 40.00 8.41 -20.46
CA HIS A 7 39.23 9.25 -21.40
C HIS A 7 39.34 9.12 -22.95
N HIS A 8 38.14 8.98 -23.54
CA HIS A 8 37.63 9.41 -24.87
C HIS A 8 38.16 8.75 -26.15
N LYS A 9 37.24 8.14 -26.93
CA LYS A 9 36.79 8.60 -28.27
C LYS A 9 35.72 7.67 -28.87
N LYS A 10 34.73 8.27 -29.55
CA LYS A 10 33.58 7.66 -30.24
C LYS A 10 34.03 6.88 -31.49
N PRO A 11 33.24 5.93 -32.00
CA PRO A 11 33.21 5.66 -33.44
C PRO A 11 31.93 6.23 -34.06
N VAL A 12 32.11 7.11 -35.04
CA VAL A 12 31.12 7.39 -36.08
C VAL A 12 31.69 6.74 -37.34
N ILE A 13 30.90 5.92 -38.03
CA ILE A 13 31.12 5.62 -39.44
C ILE A 13 29.80 5.80 -40.17
N ASN A 14 29.89 6.59 -41.24
CA ASN A 14 28.85 7.02 -42.14
C ASN A 14 28.58 5.95 -43.22
N ASP A 15 27.36 5.98 -43.74
CA ASP A 15 27.01 5.88 -45.17
C ASP A 15 26.20 4.69 -45.76
N HIS A 16 25.11 5.16 -46.39
CA HIS A 16 24.53 4.82 -47.69
C HIS A 16 23.86 3.44 -47.96
N SER A 17 22.54 3.55 -48.19
CA SER A 17 21.79 2.98 -49.33
C SER A 17 21.14 1.58 -49.25
N ARG A 18 19.79 1.62 -49.00
CA ARG A 18 18.67 0.81 -49.58
C ARG A 18 18.66 -0.73 -49.40
N PRO A 19 17.53 -1.42 -49.71
CA PRO A 19 16.13 -1.20 -49.29
C PRO A 19 15.51 -2.48 -48.66
N LEU A 20 14.26 -2.32 -48.22
CA LEU A 20 13.31 -3.31 -47.71
C LEU A 20 13.38 -4.69 -48.40
N THR A 21 13.49 -5.77 -47.62
CA THR A 21 12.78 -7.04 -47.89
C THR A 21 12.44 -7.74 -46.58
N ASP A 22 11.21 -8.22 -46.58
CA ASP A 22 10.46 -8.90 -45.55
C ASP A 22 11.10 -10.23 -45.12
N GLU A 23 10.54 -10.79 -44.06
CA GLU A 23 10.52 -12.23 -43.79
C GLU A 23 11.76 -12.85 -43.12
N ARG A 24 11.83 -12.69 -41.80
CA ARG A 24 12.36 -13.78 -40.96
C ARG A 24 11.68 -13.84 -39.60
N ALA A 25 10.57 -14.57 -39.61
CA ALA A 25 10.25 -15.62 -38.65
C ALA A 25 10.63 -15.32 -37.18
N ASN A 26 9.65 -14.79 -36.46
CA ASN A 26 9.06 -15.47 -35.31
C ASN A 26 10.00 -16.45 -34.55
N HIS A 27 10.92 -15.91 -33.78
CA HIS A 27 11.57 -16.64 -32.68
C HIS A 27 11.32 -15.86 -31.38
N ARG A 28 10.08 -15.89 -30.91
CA ARG A 28 9.76 -15.58 -29.51
C ARG A 28 10.33 -16.70 -28.64
N LEU A 29 11.27 -16.35 -27.77
CA LEU A 29 11.81 -17.26 -26.76
C LEU A 29 10.73 -17.55 -25.70
N PRO A 30 10.70 -18.76 -25.08
CA PRO A 30 9.58 -19.21 -24.25
C PRO A 30 9.43 -18.51 -22.89
N TRP A 31 10.19 -17.45 -22.61
CA TRP A 31 10.23 -16.78 -21.31
C TRP A 31 9.71 -15.33 -21.34
N ASP A 32 8.97 -14.91 -22.38
CA ASP A 32 8.13 -13.71 -22.33
C ASP A 32 6.96 -13.91 -21.33
N VAL A 33 7.29 -14.09 -20.06
CA VAL A 33 6.39 -13.95 -18.94
C VAL A 33 6.11 -12.45 -18.85
N PRO A 34 4.85 -12.00 -18.92
CA PRO A 34 4.56 -10.59 -18.70
C PRO A 34 5.09 -10.21 -17.31
N VAL A 35 6.09 -9.33 -17.28
CA VAL A 35 6.45 -8.61 -16.05
C VAL A 35 5.15 -8.00 -15.53
N PRO A 36 4.77 -8.21 -14.24
CA PRO A 36 3.62 -7.55 -13.67
C PRO A 36 3.80 -6.05 -13.87
N LEU A 37 2.95 -5.48 -14.73
CA LEU A 37 2.92 -4.05 -15.00
C LEU A 37 2.83 -3.34 -13.65
N GLN A 38 3.82 -2.49 -13.34
CA GLN A 38 3.71 -1.59 -12.22
C GLN A 38 2.39 -0.82 -12.35
N PRO A 39 1.58 -0.73 -11.29
CA PRO A 39 0.25 -0.17 -11.41
C PRO A 39 0.36 1.28 -11.86
N SER A 40 -0.14 1.53 -13.08
CA SER A 40 -0.43 2.87 -13.57
C SER A 40 -1.43 3.53 -12.62
N SER A 41 -1.27 4.83 -12.46
CA SER A 41 -1.80 5.75 -11.44
C SER A 41 -3.34 5.88 -11.34
N GLY A 42 -4.12 4.86 -11.73
CA GLY A 42 -5.59 4.81 -11.62
C GLY A 42 -6.15 3.70 -10.71
N ILE A 43 -5.32 2.85 -10.09
CA ILE A 43 -5.77 1.67 -9.31
C ILE A 43 -5.75 1.91 -7.78
N MET A 44 -5.19 3.02 -7.32
CA MET A 44 -4.97 3.28 -5.88
C MET A 44 -6.27 3.43 -5.07
N THR A 45 -7.38 3.83 -5.70
CA THR A 45 -8.67 4.06 -5.02
C THR A 45 -9.51 2.80 -4.81
N ASP A 46 -9.34 1.76 -5.65
CA ASP A 46 -10.15 0.54 -5.52
C ASP A 46 -9.77 -0.21 -4.23
N TRP A 47 -8.48 -0.32 -3.94
CA TRP A 47 -8.00 -0.98 -2.72
C TRP A 47 -8.48 -0.29 -1.43
N GLU A 48 -8.33 1.03 -1.33
CA GLU A 48 -8.79 1.78 -0.15
C GLU A 48 -10.31 1.65 0.02
N GLY A 49 -11.06 1.72 -1.08
CA GLY A 49 -12.50 1.50 -1.09
C GLY A 49 -12.88 0.09 -0.61
N MET A 50 -12.19 -0.95 -1.09
CA MET A 50 -12.38 -2.33 -0.64
C MET A 50 -12.07 -2.48 0.85
N TRP A 51 -10.99 -1.87 1.32
CA TRP A 51 -10.58 -1.93 2.72
C TRP A 51 -11.57 -1.23 3.65
N LEU A 52 -12.00 -0.01 3.33
CA LEU A 52 -13.04 0.69 4.08
C LEU A 52 -14.37 -0.08 4.08
N ARG A 53 -14.76 -0.66 2.93
CA ARG A 53 -15.97 -1.46 2.82
C ARG A 53 -15.91 -2.70 3.70
N ALA A 54 -14.78 -3.40 3.71
CA ALA A 54 -14.55 -4.58 4.56
C ALA A 54 -14.60 -4.21 6.06
N LEU A 55 -14.02 -3.07 6.44
CA LEU A 55 -14.04 -2.59 7.83
C LEU A 55 -15.43 -2.12 8.28
N THR A 56 -16.22 -1.52 7.39
CA THR A 56 -17.60 -1.06 7.66
C THR A 56 -18.56 -2.24 7.84
N ARG A 57 -18.26 -3.39 7.24
CA ARG A 57 -19.03 -4.61 7.43
C ARG A 57 -18.94 -5.09 8.89
N PRO A 58 -20.07 -5.45 9.53
CA PRO A 58 -20.07 -5.97 10.89
C PRO A 58 -19.16 -7.20 11.04
N PRO A 59 -18.40 -7.33 12.15
CA PRO A 59 -17.54 -8.48 12.45
C PRO A 59 -18.10 -9.86 12.11
N HIS A 60 -19.36 -10.12 12.49
CA HIS A 60 -20.03 -11.41 12.32
C HIS A 60 -20.47 -11.68 10.87
N CYS A 61 -20.46 -10.68 10.00
CA CYS A 61 -20.91 -10.78 8.61
C CYS A 61 -19.74 -10.78 7.61
N ARG A 62 -18.48 -10.73 8.07
CA ARG A 62 -17.29 -10.64 7.20
C ARG A 62 -16.99 -11.97 6.51
N SER A 63 -16.74 -11.91 5.20
CA SER A 63 -16.26 -13.04 4.42
C SER A 63 -14.75 -13.28 4.62
N LEU A 64 -14.24 -14.42 4.15
CA LEU A 64 -12.80 -14.69 4.16
C LEU A 64 -12.02 -13.63 3.36
N GLN A 65 -12.57 -13.17 2.25
CA GLN A 65 -11.96 -12.12 1.43
C GLN A 65 -11.88 -10.80 2.20
N ASP A 66 -12.94 -10.40 2.91
CA ASP A 66 -12.94 -9.19 3.75
C ASP A 66 -11.84 -9.28 4.82
N LEU A 67 -11.71 -10.44 5.48
CA LEU A 67 -10.68 -10.65 6.51
C LEU A 67 -9.27 -10.56 5.94
N GLN A 68 -9.03 -11.03 4.72
CA GLN A 68 -7.75 -10.90 4.03
C GLN A 68 -7.43 -9.43 3.72
N VAL A 69 -8.39 -8.70 3.16
CA VAL A 69 -8.22 -7.27 2.86
C VAL A 69 -7.91 -6.47 4.13
N ILE A 70 -8.65 -6.72 5.21
CA ILE A 70 -8.40 -6.09 6.52
C ILE A 70 -7.01 -6.46 7.04
N TYR A 71 -6.64 -7.74 6.97
CA TYR A 71 -5.33 -8.21 7.43
C TYR A 71 -4.18 -7.48 6.74
N TYR A 72 -4.20 -7.39 5.41
CA TYR A 72 -3.16 -6.69 4.68
C TYR A 72 -3.15 -5.19 5.00
N GLY A 73 -4.32 -4.55 5.10
CA GLY A 73 -4.42 -3.15 5.51
C GLY A 73 -3.85 -2.90 6.91
N LEU A 74 -4.22 -3.72 7.91
CA LEU A 74 -3.72 -3.58 9.29
C LEU A 74 -2.22 -3.88 9.40
N SER A 75 -1.71 -4.85 8.64
CA SER A 75 -0.27 -5.18 8.61
C SER A 75 0.59 -4.01 8.10
N GLY A 76 0.00 -3.12 7.29
CA GLY A 76 0.66 -1.90 6.85
C GLY A 76 0.68 -0.77 7.88
N LEU A 77 -0.06 -0.87 8.98
CA LEU A 77 -0.09 0.18 10.00
C LEU A 77 1.12 0.03 10.94
N GLU A 78 1.93 1.08 11.05
CA GLU A 78 3.13 1.09 11.89
C GLU A 78 2.81 0.74 13.36
N ALA A 79 1.66 1.21 13.86
CA ALA A 79 1.20 0.93 15.21
C ALA A 79 0.94 -0.57 15.48
N LEU A 80 0.67 -1.36 14.44
CA LEU A 80 0.33 -2.78 14.54
C LEU A 80 1.42 -3.71 14.01
N GLN A 81 2.47 -3.19 13.39
CA GLN A 81 3.54 -3.98 12.77
C GLN A 81 4.30 -4.86 13.77
N SER A 82 4.29 -4.50 15.06
CA SER A 82 4.93 -5.25 16.13
C SER A 82 4.10 -6.44 16.62
N LEU A 83 2.83 -6.53 16.24
CA LEU A 83 1.94 -7.60 16.64
C LEU A 83 2.25 -8.89 15.88
N ARG A 84 2.17 -10.03 16.58
CA ARG A 84 2.27 -11.36 15.94
C ARG A 84 1.09 -11.60 14.99
N ASP A 85 1.36 -12.38 13.95
CA ASP A 85 0.37 -12.82 12.94
C ASP A 85 -0.95 -13.34 13.56
N SER A 86 -0.85 -14.17 14.60
CA SER A 86 -2.01 -14.72 15.30
C SER A 86 -2.91 -13.64 15.92
N ASN A 87 -2.29 -12.62 16.51
CA ASN A 87 -2.99 -11.52 17.17
C ASN A 87 -3.59 -10.58 16.12
N LEU A 88 -2.87 -10.34 15.02
CA LEU A 88 -3.37 -9.54 13.91
C LEU A 88 -4.60 -10.20 13.26
N ARG A 89 -4.58 -11.52 13.06
CA ARG A 89 -5.73 -12.29 12.56
C ARG A 89 -6.92 -12.27 13.52
N ALA A 90 -6.67 -12.35 14.83
CA ALA A 90 -7.72 -12.19 15.83
C ALA A 90 -8.31 -10.77 15.77
N LEU A 91 -7.47 -9.76 15.60
CA LEU A 91 -7.88 -8.36 15.48
C LEU A 91 -8.77 -8.11 14.24
N CYS A 92 -8.44 -8.71 13.10
CA CYS A 92 -9.24 -8.61 11.87
C CYS A 92 -10.71 -9.02 12.08
N LYS A 93 -10.96 -9.93 13.03
CA LYS A 93 -12.31 -10.39 13.37
C LYS A 93 -13.09 -9.42 14.23
N VAL A 94 -12.45 -8.51 14.96
CA VAL A 94 -13.12 -7.64 15.94
C VAL A 94 -13.04 -6.16 15.62
N VAL A 95 -12.04 -5.72 14.85
CA VAL A 95 -11.81 -4.32 14.48
C VAL A 95 -13.06 -3.72 13.82
N ARG A 96 -13.33 -2.45 14.08
CA ARG A 96 -14.46 -1.70 13.50
C ARG A 96 -13.94 -0.37 12.98
N HIS A 97 -14.54 0.09 11.89
CA HIS A 97 -14.30 1.43 11.38
C HIS A 97 -15.45 2.32 11.81
N GLU A 98 -15.09 3.46 12.40
CA GLU A 98 -16.02 4.48 12.86
C GLU A 98 -15.61 5.82 12.27
N LYS A 99 -16.59 6.62 11.90
CA LYS A 99 -16.38 7.97 11.39
C LYS A 99 -17.02 8.94 12.37
N HIS A 100 -16.18 9.82 12.90
CA HIS A 100 -16.55 10.85 13.85
C HIS A 100 -16.52 12.21 13.16
N VAL A 101 -17.49 13.07 13.46
CA VAL A 101 -17.50 14.45 12.99
C VAL A 101 -16.69 15.34 13.91
N ALA A 102 -16.42 16.58 13.48
CA ALA A 102 -15.70 17.53 14.32
C ALA A 102 -16.47 17.76 15.63
N ASN A 103 -15.72 17.81 16.74
CA ASN A 103 -16.21 17.96 18.12
C ASN A 103 -16.89 16.72 18.73
N ASP A 104 -16.93 15.58 18.05
CA ASP A 104 -17.35 14.32 18.69
C ASP A 104 -16.35 13.95 19.80
N VAL A 105 -16.89 13.67 21.00
CA VAL A 105 -16.09 13.26 22.15
C VAL A 105 -15.93 11.74 22.14
N LEU A 106 -14.69 11.27 21.98
CA LEU A 106 -14.38 9.84 21.93
C LEU A 106 -14.30 9.18 23.31
N TYR A 107 -13.88 9.94 24.33
CA TYR A 107 -13.76 9.46 25.70
C TYR A 107 -13.72 10.64 26.68
N TYR A 108 -14.10 10.38 27.94
CA TYR A 108 -13.91 11.31 29.05
C TYR A 108 -12.79 10.83 29.99
N THR A 109 -12.08 11.77 30.60
CA THR A 109 -11.06 11.44 31.59
C THR A 109 -11.71 10.89 32.85
N GLY A 110 -11.19 9.77 33.37
CA GLY A 110 -11.72 9.09 34.55
C GLY A 110 -12.75 7.98 34.26
N GLU A 111 -13.15 7.79 33.01
CA GLU A 111 -14.01 6.66 32.62
C GLU A 111 -13.21 5.40 32.29
N LEU A 112 -13.83 4.23 32.49
CA LEU A 112 -13.24 2.95 32.10
C LEU A 112 -13.15 2.87 30.57
N SER A 113 -11.93 2.75 30.04
CA SER A 113 -11.74 2.55 28.61
C SER A 113 -12.16 1.14 28.18
N THR A 114 -13.15 1.08 27.30
CA THR A 114 -13.70 -0.18 26.76
C THR A 114 -13.06 -0.58 25.43
N CYS A 115 -12.36 0.35 24.77
CA CYS A 115 -11.79 0.15 23.45
C CYS A 115 -10.59 1.07 23.20
N TRP A 116 -9.89 0.82 22.12
CA TRP A 116 -8.73 1.58 21.68
C TRP A 116 -8.93 2.01 20.22
N TYR A 117 -8.33 3.13 19.84
CA TYR A 117 -8.52 3.74 18.53
C TYR A 117 -7.20 3.86 17.77
N ILE A 118 -7.27 3.68 16.46
CA ILE A 118 -6.21 4.06 15.52
C ILE A 118 -6.78 5.16 14.65
N LEU A 119 -6.12 6.32 14.64
CA LEU A 119 -6.50 7.41 13.76
C LEU A 119 -6.00 7.13 12.34
N LEU A 120 -6.93 6.87 11.42
CA LEU A 120 -6.61 6.59 10.01
C LEU A 120 -6.49 7.86 9.16
N SER A 121 -7.33 8.86 9.44
CA SER A 121 -7.38 10.14 8.72
C SER A 121 -7.94 11.23 9.63
N GLY A 122 -7.60 12.48 9.35
CA GLY A 122 -8.03 13.65 10.12
C GLY A 122 -7.07 14.04 11.24
N SER A 123 -7.63 14.57 12.34
CA SER A 123 -6.88 14.96 13.54
C SER A 123 -7.75 14.75 14.78
N VAL A 124 -7.10 14.53 15.92
CA VAL A 124 -7.79 14.47 17.23
C VAL A 124 -7.17 15.49 18.17
N PHE A 125 -7.99 16.09 19.01
CA PHE A 125 -7.56 17.04 20.03
C PHE A 125 -7.61 16.38 21.40
N ILE A 126 -6.46 16.30 22.07
CA ILE A 126 -6.31 15.65 23.36
C ILE A 126 -5.51 16.60 24.26
N ASP A 127 -6.10 16.98 25.39
CA ASP A 127 -5.44 17.76 26.45
C ASP A 127 -4.66 18.99 25.94
N GLY A 128 -5.31 19.82 25.12
CA GLY A 128 -4.68 21.04 24.60
C GLY A 128 -3.82 20.83 23.34
N SER A 129 -3.59 19.59 22.92
CA SER A 129 -2.69 19.25 21.82
C SER A 129 -3.41 18.55 20.67
N MET A 130 -3.01 18.85 19.43
CA MET A 130 -3.54 18.20 18.23
C MET A 130 -2.63 17.06 17.78
N PHE A 131 -3.22 15.89 17.53
CA PHE A 131 -2.53 14.70 17.04
C PHE A 131 -3.01 14.36 15.64
N LEU A 132 -2.06 14.07 14.76
CA LEU A 132 -2.28 13.67 13.36
C LEU A 132 -1.90 12.20 13.19
N PRO A 133 -2.48 11.48 12.21
CA PRO A 133 -1.95 10.21 11.77
C PRO A 133 -0.47 10.40 11.46
N ARG A 134 0.40 9.58 12.06
CA ARG A 134 1.84 9.68 11.77
C ARG A 134 2.03 9.45 10.27
N SER A 135 2.57 10.45 9.58
CA SER A 135 3.09 10.26 8.23
C SER A 135 4.19 9.22 8.31
N ARG A 136 4.11 8.22 7.44
CA ARG A 136 5.27 7.39 7.10
C ARG A 136 6.41 8.27 6.60
#